data_AF-A0A1H9U447-F1
#
_entry.id   AF-A0A1H9U447-F1
#
_cell.length_a   1.000
_cell.length_b   1.000
_cell.length_c   1.000
_cell.angle_alpha   90.00
_cell.angle_beta   90.00
_cell.angle_gamma   90.00
#
_symmetry.space_group_name_H-M   'P 1'
#
loop_
_entity.id
_entity.type
_entity.pdbx_description
1 polymer ?
#
loop_
_entity_poly.entity_id
_entity_poly.type
_entity_poly.pdbx_seq_one_letter_code
_entity_poly.pdbx_strand_id
1 'polypeptide(L)'
;MTEEPIDQEAQRVFDALDEVEAMTDPLARARVIGLLLKDQAKRNKKFHEYRRQVVLELREQKVPYRKIAEQLGVSLGTVQDIERGAGRWTQRPRKDSPQDAPE
;
A
#
# COMPACT_ATOMS: atom_id res chain seq x y z
N MET A 1 -16.55 17.77 5.01
CA MET A 1 -16.87 17.32 3.64
C MET A 1 -16.07 18.17 2.68
N THR A 2 -14.85 17.72 2.39
CA THR A 2 -13.99 18.18 1.30
C THR A 2 -13.22 16.94 0.85
N GLU A 3 -13.96 15.96 0.34
CA GLU A 3 -13.41 14.70 -0.20
C GLU A 3 -12.94 14.88 -1.65
N GLU A 4 -13.13 16.06 -2.26
CA GLU A 4 -13.06 16.18 -3.72
C GLU A 4 -11.70 16.39 -4.41
N PRO A 5 -10.49 16.43 -3.79
CA PRO A 5 -9.25 16.38 -4.57
C PRO A 5 -8.50 15.03 -4.55
N ILE A 6 -8.62 14.22 -3.49
CA ILE A 6 -7.85 12.96 -3.36
C ILE A 6 -8.34 11.92 -4.36
N ASP A 7 -9.66 11.81 -4.51
CA ASP A 7 -10.28 10.86 -5.43
C ASP A 7 -9.97 11.20 -6.89
N GLN A 8 -9.74 12.49 -7.22
CA GLN A 8 -9.44 12.91 -8.60
C GLN A 8 -8.05 12.48 -9.08
N GLU A 9 -7.04 12.50 -8.21
CA GLU A 9 -5.70 12.04 -8.59
C GLU A 9 -5.67 10.51 -8.70
N ALA A 10 -6.36 9.80 -7.79
CA ALA A 10 -6.53 8.35 -7.90
C ALA A 10 -7.27 7.97 -9.18
N GLN A 11 -8.37 8.68 -9.50
CA GLN A 11 -9.16 8.45 -10.70
C GLN A 11 -8.32 8.66 -11.97
N ARG A 12 -7.52 9.72 -12.06
CA ARG A 12 -6.62 9.94 -13.20
C ARG A 12 -5.63 8.80 -13.42
N VAL A 13 -5.13 8.19 -12.35
CA VAL A 13 -4.27 7.00 -12.45
C VAL A 13 -5.06 5.79 -12.92
N PHE A 14 -6.27 5.57 -12.40
CA PHE A 14 -7.13 4.46 -12.82
C PHE A 14 -7.54 4.58 -14.29
N ASP A 15 -7.97 5.76 -14.73
CA ASP A 15 -8.32 6.03 -16.13
C ASP A 15 -7.14 5.70 -17.06
N ALA A 16 -5.92 6.13 -16.70
CA ALA A 16 -4.72 5.83 -17.48
C ALA A 16 -4.37 4.32 -17.50
N LEU A 17 -4.72 3.57 -16.46
CA LEU A 17 -4.54 2.11 -16.45
C LEU A 17 -5.60 1.43 -17.33
N ASP A 18 -6.86 1.87 -17.26
CA ASP A 18 -7.95 1.37 -18.09
C ASP A 18 -7.66 1.58 -19.59
N GLU A 19 -7.06 2.73 -19.96
CA GLU A 19 -6.60 3.00 -21.33
C GLU A 19 -5.57 1.97 -21.82
N VAL A 20 -4.65 1.53 -20.96
CA VAL A 20 -3.66 0.50 -21.30
C VAL A 20 -4.34 -0.85 -21.50
N GLU A 21 -5.34 -1.19 -20.68
CA GLU A 21 -6.10 -2.44 -20.82
C GLU A 21 -6.92 -2.48 -22.12
N ALA A 22 -7.48 -1.33 -22.51
CA ALA A 22 -8.27 -1.14 -23.72
C ALA A 22 -7.46 -1.14 -25.03
N MET A 23 -6.12 -1.17 -24.97
CA MET A 23 -5.27 -1.22 -26.17
C MET A 23 -5.60 -2.43 -27.06
N THR A 24 -5.81 -2.16 -28.35
CA THR A 24 -6.24 -3.16 -29.34
C THR A 24 -5.12 -4.06 -29.84
N ASP A 25 -3.88 -3.56 -29.93
CA ASP A 25 -2.69 -4.36 -30.28
C ASP A 25 -2.19 -5.15 -29.04
N PRO A 26 -2.30 -6.50 -29.04
CA PRO A 26 -1.89 -7.31 -27.91
C PRO A 26 -0.39 -7.21 -27.59
N LEU A 27 0.47 -7.06 -28.60
CA LEU A 27 1.92 -6.98 -28.39
C LEU A 27 2.32 -5.63 -27.83
N ALA A 28 1.73 -4.54 -28.33
CA ALA A 28 1.94 -3.21 -27.75
C ALA A 28 1.43 -3.14 -26.30
N ARG A 29 0.23 -3.68 -26.03
CA ARG A 29 -0.33 -3.76 -24.67
C ARG A 29 0.60 -4.48 -23.71
N ALA A 30 1.08 -5.67 -24.08
CA ALA A 30 1.99 -6.45 -23.24
C ALA A 30 3.30 -5.70 -22.94
N ARG A 31 3.85 -4.96 -23.91
CA ARG A 31 5.06 -4.13 -23.72
C ARG A 31 4.81 -3.00 -22.72
N VAL A 32 3.70 -2.27 -22.86
CA VAL A 32 3.34 -1.17 -21.94
C VAL A 32 3.12 -1.68 -20.52
N ILE A 33 2.36 -2.78 -20.36
CA ILE A 33 2.17 -3.44 -19.06
C ILE A 33 3.52 -3.83 -18.45
N GLY A 34 4.44 -4.41 -19.23
CA GLY A 34 5.77 -4.77 -18.75
C GLY A 34 6.57 -3.57 -18.21
N LEU A 35 6.49 -2.41 -18.87
CA LEU A 35 7.12 -1.17 -18.41
C LEU A 35 6.46 -0.65 -17.12
N LEU A 36 5.13 -0.65 -17.06
CA LEU A 36 4.37 -0.26 -15.88
C LEU A 36 4.73 -1.12 -14.67
N LEU A 37 4.68 -2.44 -14.80
CA LEU A 37 4.99 -3.37 -13.69
C LEU A 37 6.42 -3.18 -13.16
N LYS A 38 7.39 -2.94 -14.06
CA LYS A 38 8.79 -2.67 -13.68
C LYS A 38 8.94 -1.37 -12.87
N ASP A 39 8.25 -0.31 -13.25
CA ASP A 39 8.28 0.95 -12.53
C ASP A 39 7.47 0.90 -11.23
N GLN A 40 6.30 0.23 -11.26
CA GLN A 40 5.42 0.05 -10.12
C GLN A 40 6.15 -0.66 -8.96
N ALA A 41 6.99 -1.65 -9.25
CA ALA A 41 7.80 -2.31 -8.21
C ALA A 41 8.69 -1.32 -7.43
N LYS A 42 9.23 -0.30 -8.11
CA LYS A 42 10.05 0.75 -7.48
C LYS A 42 9.17 1.75 -6.72
N ARG A 43 8.05 2.17 -7.32
CA ARG A 43 7.12 3.12 -6.69
C ARG A 43 6.46 2.55 -5.45
N ASN A 44 6.04 1.28 -5.48
CA ASN A 44 5.39 0.60 -4.35
C ASN A 44 6.25 0.69 -3.08
N LYS A 45 7.58 0.51 -3.19
CA LYS A 45 8.47 0.66 -2.04
C LYS A 45 8.34 2.06 -1.41
N LYS A 46 8.43 3.11 -2.22
CA LYS A 46 8.30 4.51 -1.78
C LYS A 46 6.91 4.80 -1.21
N PHE A 47 5.86 4.33 -1.87
CA PHE A 47 4.49 4.54 -1.41
C PHE A 47 4.20 3.86 -0.08
N HIS A 48 4.74 2.65 0.14
CA HIS A 48 4.68 1.99 1.45
C HIS A 48 5.42 2.79 2.53
N GLU A 49 6.60 3.33 2.20
CA GLU A 49 7.37 4.18 3.12
C GLU A 49 6.59 5.45 3.50
N TYR A 50 5.98 6.15 2.54
CA TYR A 50 5.14 7.34 2.81
C TYR A 50 3.95 7.01 3.70
N ARG A 51 3.22 5.92 3.41
CA ARG A 51 2.09 5.49 4.25
C ARG A 51 2.55 5.14 5.67
N ARG A 52 3.70 4.48 5.79
CA ARG A 52 4.28 4.13 7.08
C ARG A 52 4.68 5.36 7.89
N GLN A 53 5.30 6.34 7.23
CA GLN A 53 5.70 7.58 7.87
C GLN A 53 4.49 8.28 8.50
N VAL A 54 3.39 8.45 7.76
CA VAL A 54 2.17 9.07 8.29
C VAL A 54 1.62 8.30 9.51
N VAL A 55 1.57 6.96 9.44
CA VAL A 55 1.12 6.16 10.58
C VAL A 55 2.03 6.38 11.79
N LEU A 56 3.35 6.37 11.62
CA LEU A 56 4.28 6.59 12.73
C LEU A 56 4.14 7.98 13.36
N GLU A 57 4.02 9.03 12.54
CA GLU A 57 3.82 10.42 13.00
C GLU A 57 2.53 10.56 13.83
N LEU A 58 1.42 9.96 13.36
CA LEU A 58 0.15 9.96 14.10
C LEU A 58 0.24 9.14 15.40
N ARG A 59 1.03 8.06 15.41
CA ARG A 59 1.25 7.24 16.60
C ARG A 59 2.13 7.95 17.63
N GLU A 60 3.12 8.73 17.21
CA GLU A 60 3.91 9.61 18.07
C GLU A 60 3.04 10.67 18.75
N GLN A 61 2.03 11.19 18.04
CA GLN A 61 0.99 12.08 18.56
C GLN A 61 -0.05 11.36 19.45
N LYS A 62 0.14 10.07 19.74
CA LYS A 62 -0.75 9.21 20.54
C LYS A 62 -2.17 9.06 19.96
N VAL A 63 -2.34 9.24 18.64
CA VAL A 63 -3.62 9.02 17.98
C VAL A 63 -3.99 7.51 18.05
N PRO A 64 -5.20 7.15 18.50
CA PRO A 64 -5.63 5.75 18.55
C PRO A 64 -5.72 5.11 17.16
N TYR A 65 -5.35 3.83 17.05
CA TYR A 65 -5.37 3.09 15.77
C TYR A 65 -6.69 3.16 15.01
N ARG A 66 -7.84 3.13 15.71
CA ARG A 66 -9.17 3.23 15.09
C ARG A 66 -9.37 4.56 14.38
N LYS A 67 -8.92 5.66 14.99
CA LYS A 67 -8.99 7.00 14.36
C LYS A 67 -8.06 7.11 13.15
N ILE A 68 -6.87 6.52 13.23
CA ILE A 68 -5.94 6.47 12.08
C ILE A 68 -6.56 5.66 10.94
N ALA A 69 -7.20 4.53 11.25
CA ALA A 69 -7.87 3.67 10.29
C ALA A 69 -9.01 4.41 9.56
N GLU A 70 -9.85 5.13 10.30
CA GLU A 70 -10.91 5.99 9.76
C GLU A 70 -10.34 7.10 8.87
N GLN A 71 -9.30 7.81 9.31
CA GLN A 71 -8.67 8.89 8.54
C GLN A 71 -8.03 8.42 7.23
N LEU A 72 -7.48 7.20 7.21
CA LEU A 72 -6.79 6.64 6.06
C LEU A 72 -7.68 5.77 5.17
N GLY A 73 -8.94 5.54 5.56
CA GLY A 73 -9.86 4.66 4.81
C GLY A 73 -9.39 3.20 4.75
N VAL A 74 -8.73 2.69 5.79
CA VAL A 74 -8.22 1.30 5.84
C VAL A 74 -8.64 0.58 7.11
N SER A 75 -8.49 -0.74 7.16
CA SER A 75 -8.79 -1.51 8.37
C SER A 75 -7.79 -1.22 9.51
N LEU A 76 -8.21 -1.41 10.76
CA LEU A 76 -7.32 -1.33 11.93
C LEU A 76 -6.12 -2.28 11.82
N GLY A 77 -6.33 -3.50 11.32
CA GLY A 77 -5.27 -4.47 11.10
C GLY A 77 -4.22 -3.94 10.11
N THR A 78 -4.68 -3.29 9.03
CA THR A 78 -3.80 -2.65 8.04
C THR A 78 -2.93 -1.56 8.67
N VAL A 79 -3.47 -0.72 9.56
CA VAL A 79 -2.69 0.31 10.25
C VAL A 79 -1.59 -0.33 11.12
N GLN A 80 -1.94 -1.38 11.87
CA GLN A 80 -0.97 -2.09 12.70
C GLN A 80 0.12 -2.78 11.87
N ASP A 81 -0.24 -3.38 10.73
CA ASP A 81 0.71 -4.01 9.83
C ASP A 81 1.66 -2.98 9.18
N ILE A 82 1.15 -1.80 8.85
CA ILE A 82 1.96 -0.68 8.36
C ILE A 82 2.95 -0.21 9.42
N GLU A 83 2.50 0.02 10.66
CA GLU A 83 3.36 0.45 11.77
C GLU A 83 4.51 -0.54 12.02
N ARG A 84 4.17 -1.84 12.10
CA ARG A 84 5.12 -2.95 12.29
C ARG A 84 6.09 -3.13 11.12
N GLY A 85 5.84 -2.50 9.97
CA GLY A 85 6.59 -2.76 8.73
C GLY A 85 6.27 -4.12 8.09
N ALA A 86 5.29 -4.85 8.61
CA ALA A 86 4.87 -6.18 8.15
C ALA A 86 4.06 -6.14 6.84
N GLY A 87 3.76 -4.96 6.31
CA GLY A 87 3.12 -4.78 4.99
C GLY A 87 3.94 -5.33 3.82
N ARG A 88 5.22 -5.67 4.02
CA ARG A 88 6.01 -6.46 3.07
C ARG A 88 5.85 -7.94 3.40
N TRP A 89 5.35 -8.74 2.46
CA TRP A 89 5.31 -10.21 2.59
C TRP A 89 6.66 -10.80 3.03
N THR A 90 7.77 -10.16 2.63
CA THR A 90 9.15 -10.55 2.99
C THR A 90 9.56 -10.19 4.42
N GLN A 91 8.83 -9.32 5.11
CA GLN A 91 9.12 -8.86 6.48
C GLN A 91 8.07 -9.33 7.48
N ARG A 92 7.04 -10.06 7.03
CA ARG A 92 6.03 -10.61 7.92
C ARG A 92 6.66 -11.71 8.78
N PRO A 93 6.57 -11.64 10.12
CA PRO A 93 7.04 -12.72 10.98
C PRO A 93 6.33 -14.02 10.59
N ARG A 94 7.09 -15.05 10.22
CA ARG A 94 6.52 -16.37 9.97
C ARG A 94 6.15 -16.99 11.32
N LYS A 95 4.90 -17.40 11.46
CA LYS A 95 4.45 -18.17 12.62
C LYS A 95 4.90 -19.61 12.38
N ASP A 96 6.16 -19.92 12.67
CA ASP A 96 6.66 -21.26 13.01
C ASP A 96 8.15 -21.19 13.42
N SER A 97 8.39 -21.32 14.72
CA SER A 97 9.41 -22.19 15.31
C SER A 97 9.03 -22.42 16.79
N PRO A 98 8.58 -23.63 17.16
CA PRO A 98 8.44 -24.01 18.57
C PRO A 98 9.84 -24.33 19.10
N GLN A 99 10.49 -23.41 19.80
CA GLN A 99 11.82 -23.67 20.35
C GLN A 99 12.13 -23.02 21.70
N ASP A 100 11.11 -22.64 22.49
CA ASP A 100 11.30 -22.25 23.88
C ASP A 100 10.19 -22.84 24.77
N ALA A 101 10.32 -24.12 25.09
CA ALA A 101 9.73 -24.68 26.30
C ALA A 101 10.89 -24.96 27.26
N PRO A 102 11.00 -24.24 28.40
CA PRO A 102 11.98 -24.59 29.41
C PRO A 102 11.54 -25.87 30.14
N GLU A 103 12.42 -26.86 30.22
CA GLU A 103 12.37 -27.94 31.22
C GLU A 103 12.69 -27.40 32.62
#